data_AF-A0A1W6Z060-F1
#
_entry.id   AF-A0A1W6Z060-F1
#
_cell.length_a   1.000
_cell.length_b   1.000
_cell.length_c   1.000
_cell.angle_alpha   90.00
_cell.angle_beta   90.00
_cell.angle_gamma   90.00
#
_symmetry.space_group_name_H-M   'P 1'
#
loop_
_entity.id
_entity.type
_entity.pdbx_description
1 polymer ?
#
loop_
_entity_poly.entity_id
_entity_poly.type
_entity_poly.pdbx_seq_one_letter_code
_entity_poly.pdbx_strand_id
1 'polypeptide(L)'
;MKAVSRGLLDLTLHGPEPAGLVRHVADADRIDGMPVMTRSAMDDAIEGMTIMADTTDPNMNPGDEAPPGTPGTGEAPCPECGGTGRKDDVPCDQCGGTGKIIKAVGGA
;
A
#
# COMPACT_ATOMS: atom_id res chain seq x y z
N MET A 1 10.75 -75.01 16.57
CA MET A 1 10.95 -75.36 15.15
C MET A 1 9.80 -74.80 14.32
N LYS A 2 9.93 -73.60 13.72
CA LYS A 2 9.27 -73.23 12.46
C LYS A 2 9.85 -71.90 11.98
N ALA A 3 10.83 -71.99 11.09
CA ALA A 3 11.26 -70.88 10.26
C ALA A 3 10.33 -70.84 9.04
N VAL A 4 9.65 -69.72 8.82
CA VAL A 4 8.93 -69.36 7.57
C VAL A 4 9.07 -67.84 7.47
N SER A 5 10.07 -67.33 6.76
CA SER A 5 10.06 -67.06 5.32
C SER A 5 9.40 -65.73 4.95
N ARG A 6 10.27 -64.79 4.56
CA ARG A 6 10.23 -64.03 3.29
C ARG A 6 8.96 -63.25 2.91
N GLY A 7 9.11 -61.93 2.93
CA GLY A 7 8.45 -60.89 2.11
C GLY A 7 8.99 -59.54 2.60
N LEU A 8 9.92 -58.81 1.96
CA LEU A 8 9.94 -58.21 0.61
C LEU A 8 8.64 -57.47 0.28
N LEU A 9 8.79 -56.18 -0.04
CA LEU A 9 7.79 -55.12 -0.33
C LEU A 9 7.37 -54.37 0.96
N ASP A 10 7.64 -53.08 1.17
CA ASP A 10 7.54 -51.97 0.22
C ASP A 10 8.53 -50.85 0.57
N LEU A 11 9.40 -50.52 -0.39
CA LEU A 11 10.08 -49.23 -0.43
C LEU A 11 9.04 -48.19 -0.85
N THR A 12 8.62 -47.31 0.04
CA THR A 12 8.10 -46.03 -0.42
C THR A 12 8.30 -44.92 0.60
N LEU A 13 9.01 -43.89 0.12
CA LEU A 13 8.94 -42.48 0.51
C LEU A 13 9.66 -42.14 1.82
N HIS A 14 10.70 -41.30 1.70
CA HIS A 14 10.80 -39.97 2.32
C HIS A 14 12.27 -39.50 2.23
N GLY A 15 12.55 -38.58 1.30
CA GLY A 15 13.84 -37.91 1.21
C GLY A 15 13.96 -37.09 -0.07
N PRO A 16 14.00 -35.75 0.00
CA PRO A 16 13.69 -34.85 -1.10
C PRO A 16 14.80 -34.77 -2.16
N GLU A 17 14.39 -34.74 -3.42
CA GLU A 17 15.25 -34.41 -4.54
C GLU A 17 15.57 -32.91 -4.54
N PRO A 18 16.86 -32.48 -4.56
CA PRO A 18 17.19 -31.14 -5.04
C PRO A 18 17.44 -31.22 -6.56
N ALA A 19 16.43 -31.60 -7.34
CA ALA A 19 16.41 -31.39 -8.78
C ALA A 19 15.95 -29.95 -9.05
N GLY A 20 16.82 -29.00 -8.75
CA GLY A 20 16.51 -27.58 -8.81
C GLY A 20 17.71 -26.73 -8.47
N LEU A 21 18.87 -27.04 -9.05
CA LEU A 21 19.91 -26.04 -9.25
C LEU A 21 19.28 -24.95 -10.12
N VAL A 22 18.70 -23.94 -9.48
CA VAL A 22 18.47 -22.65 -10.14
C VAL A 22 19.83 -22.28 -10.71
N ARG A 23 19.94 -22.33 -12.04
CA ARG A 23 21.00 -21.66 -12.76
C ARG A 23 21.00 -20.24 -12.22
N HIS A 24 22.00 -19.90 -11.40
CA HIS A 24 22.47 -18.54 -11.37
C HIS A 24 22.76 -18.21 -12.84
N VAL A 25 21.84 -17.46 -13.44
CA VAL A 25 22.06 -16.89 -14.75
C VAL A 25 23.35 -16.10 -14.60
N ALA A 26 24.27 -16.34 -15.51
CA ALA A 26 25.49 -15.59 -15.58
C ALA A 26 25.14 -14.10 -15.73
N ASP A 27 25.17 -13.34 -14.63
CA ASP A 27 25.07 -11.89 -14.65
C ASP A 27 26.42 -11.29 -15.07
N ALA A 28 26.82 -11.62 -16.29
CA ALA A 28 27.76 -10.82 -17.05
C ALA A 28 26.93 -9.80 -17.83
N ASP A 29 26.57 -8.69 -17.19
CA ASP A 29 26.57 -7.35 -17.81
C ASP A 29 26.30 -6.26 -16.76
N ARG A 30 27.37 -5.86 -16.06
CA ARG A 30 27.43 -4.69 -15.17
C ARG A 30 28.20 -3.60 -15.92
N ILE A 31 27.51 -2.60 -16.46
CA ILE A 31 28.15 -1.35 -16.88
C ILE A 31 27.69 -0.24 -15.92
N ASP A 32 28.63 0.24 -15.09
CA ASP A 32 28.54 1.39 -14.19
C ASP A 32 27.57 1.38 -12.98
N GLY A 33 27.13 0.21 -12.51
CA GLY A 33 26.68 0.07 -11.12
C GLY A 33 25.37 0.79 -10.71
N MET A 34 24.50 1.11 -11.67
CA MET A 34 23.16 1.65 -11.43
C MET A 34 22.09 0.65 -11.94
N PRO A 35 20.99 0.40 -11.21
CA PRO A 35 19.92 -0.46 -11.71
C PRO A 35 19.14 0.25 -12.82
N VAL A 36 19.23 -0.25 -14.04
CA VAL A 36 18.29 0.10 -15.12
C VAL A 36 16.95 -0.57 -14.82
N MET A 37 16.00 0.22 -14.30
CA MET A 37 14.63 -0.22 -14.03
C MET A 37 13.99 -0.65 -15.36
N THR A 38 13.74 -1.94 -15.53
CA THR A 38 13.14 -2.49 -16.75
C THR A 38 11.67 -2.10 -16.85
N ARG A 39 11.15 -2.09 -18.08
CA ARG A 39 9.74 -1.82 -18.38
C ARG A 39 8.78 -2.73 -17.61
N SER A 40 9.21 -3.92 -17.24
CA SER A 40 8.42 -4.87 -16.44
C SER A 40 8.29 -4.44 -14.97
N ALA A 41 9.34 -3.88 -14.36
CA ALA A 41 9.30 -3.43 -12.96
C ALA A 41 8.43 -2.17 -12.75
N MET A 42 8.18 -1.40 -13.80
CA MET A 42 7.25 -0.25 -13.76
C MET A 42 5.79 -0.66 -13.94
N ASP A 43 5.48 -1.79 -14.59
CA ASP A 43 4.10 -2.32 -14.68
C ASP A 43 3.66 -2.97 -13.34
N ASP A 44 4.54 -3.72 -12.65
CA ASP A 44 4.27 -4.32 -11.32
C ASP A 44 4.09 -3.27 -10.19
N ALA A 45 4.68 -2.08 -10.34
CA ALA A 45 4.53 -0.98 -9.37
C ALA A 45 3.18 -0.24 -9.50
N ILE A 46 2.49 -0.35 -10.63
CA ILE A 46 1.20 0.31 -10.89
C ILE A 46 0.03 -0.59 -10.47
N GLU A 47 0.18 -1.92 -10.45
CA GLU A 47 -0.89 -2.85 -10.06
C GLU A 47 -1.21 -2.83 -8.55
N GLY A 48 -0.30 -2.30 -7.72
CA GLY A 48 -0.57 -1.96 -6.31
C GLY A 48 -1.17 -0.57 -6.11
N MET A 49 -1.25 0.21 -7.19
CA MET A 49 -1.89 1.52 -7.25
C MET A 49 -3.36 1.26 -7.61
N THR A 50 -4.17 0.84 -6.64
CA THR A 50 -5.63 1.03 -6.73
C THR A 50 -5.87 2.54 -6.65
N ILE A 51 -5.75 3.17 -7.82
CA ILE A 51 -5.82 4.60 -8.05
C ILE A 51 -7.23 5.08 -7.72
N MET A 52 -7.44 5.47 -6.47
CA MET A 52 -8.42 6.47 -6.05
C MET A 52 -7.82 7.42 -5.02
N ALA A 53 -6.52 7.71 -5.08
CA ALA A 53 -5.90 8.72 -4.24
C ALA A 53 -4.55 9.14 -4.83
N ASP A 54 -4.51 10.26 -5.56
CA ASP A 54 -3.38 11.19 -5.44
C ASP A 54 -3.72 12.56 -6.07
N THR A 55 -4.77 13.18 -5.54
CA THR A 55 -4.89 14.66 -5.54
C THR A 55 -5.16 15.19 -4.13
N THR A 56 -5.10 14.32 -3.12
CA THR A 56 -5.12 14.69 -1.71
C THR A 56 -3.68 14.89 -1.30
N ASP A 57 -3.26 16.14 -1.18
CA ASP A 57 -2.18 16.49 -0.27
C ASP A 57 -2.46 15.72 1.04
N PRO A 58 -1.57 14.82 1.52
CA PRO A 58 -1.86 13.95 2.67
C PRO A 58 -2.10 14.74 3.97
N ASN A 59 -1.94 16.06 3.89
CA ASN A 59 -2.13 17.03 4.95
C ASN A 59 -3.44 17.84 4.84
N MET A 60 -4.26 17.58 3.81
CA MET A 60 -5.53 18.28 3.57
C MET A 60 -6.72 17.33 3.78
N ASN A 61 -7.71 17.76 4.56
CA ASN A 61 -8.95 17.00 4.71
C ASN A 61 -9.84 17.17 3.46
N PRO A 62 -10.75 16.22 3.16
CA PRO A 62 -11.63 16.30 1.99
C PRO A 62 -12.50 17.57 1.93
N GLY A 63 -12.84 18.15 3.09
CA GLY A 63 -13.63 19.37 3.18
C GLY A 63 -12.82 20.68 3.17
N ASP A 64 -11.48 20.61 3.16
CA ASP A 64 -10.63 21.78 3.06
C ASP A 64 -10.54 22.27 1.61
N GLU A 65 -10.58 23.59 1.43
CA GLU A 65 -10.44 24.24 0.11
C GLU A 65 -8.97 24.54 -0.24
N ALA A 66 -8.10 24.56 0.77
CA ALA A 66 -6.67 24.79 0.63
C ALA A 66 -5.88 24.19 1.82
N PRO A 67 -4.56 24.02 1.69
CA PRO A 67 -3.74 23.54 2.81
C PRO A 67 -3.78 24.50 4.00
N PRO A 68 -3.61 24.01 5.23
CA PRO A 68 -3.48 24.87 6.41
C PRO A 68 -2.38 25.92 6.25
N GLY A 69 -2.69 27.18 6.60
CA GLY A 69 -1.74 28.29 6.47
C GLY A 69 -1.66 28.92 5.08
N THR A 70 -2.52 28.53 4.14
CA THR A 70 -2.61 29.19 2.83
C THR A 70 -3.04 30.66 3.01
N PRO A 71 -2.28 31.64 2.49
CA PRO A 71 -2.68 33.06 2.57
C PRO A 71 -4.04 33.31 1.95
N GLY A 72 -4.87 34.14 2.60
CA GLY A 72 -6.24 34.40 2.15
C GLY A 72 -7.23 33.28 2.46
N THR A 73 -6.85 32.33 3.32
CA THR A 73 -7.76 31.28 3.85
C THR A 73 -7.79 31.33 5.38
N GLY A 74 -8.78 30.67 5.98
CA GLY A 74 -8.96 30.58 7.42
C GLY A 74 -9.78 29.37 7.84
N GLU A 75 -9.75 29.04 9.12
CA GLU A 75 -10.55 27.95 9.69
C GLU A 75 -12.03 28.35 9.79
N ALA A 76 -12.90 27.51 9.26
CA ALA A 76 -14.35 27.62 9.37
C ALA A 76 -14.93 26.34 10.02
N PRO A 77 -16.08 26.42 10.71
CA PRO A 77 -16.75 25.23 11.22
C PRO A 77 -17.14 24.31 10.06
N CYS A 78 -16.89 23.01 10.23
CA CYS A 78 -17.24 22.02 9.21
C CYS A 78 -18.76 21.93 9.04
N PRO A 79 -19.32 22.21 7.84
CA PRO A 79 -20.77 22.23 7.62
C PRO A 79 -21.39 20.83 7.75
N GLU A 80 -20.59 19.79 7.53
CA GLU A 80 -21.03 18.40 7.50
C GLU A 80 -21.32 17.88 8.92
N CYS A 81 -20.47 18.21 9.90
CA CYS A 81 -20.69 17.85 11.31
C CYS A 81 -21.18 19.02 12.17
N GLY A 82 -21.42 20.19 11.58
CA GLY A 82 -21.80 21.41 12.29
C GLY A 82 -20.75 21.91 13.29
N GLY A 83 -19.47 21.60 13.08
CA GLY A 83 -18.39 21.99 13.99
C GLY A 83 -18.07 21.00 15.11
N THR A 84 -18.83 19.90 15.24
CA THR A 84 -18.65 18.93 16.34
C THR A 84 -17.46 17.99 16.17
N GLY A 85 -16.98 17.82 14.93
CA GLY A 85 -15.94 16.84 14.58
C GLY A 85 -16.45 15.39 14.53
N ARG A 86 -17.75 15.15 14.72
CA ARG A 86 -18.33 13.80 14.67
C ARG A 86 -19.62 13.78 13.87
N LYS A 87 -19.85 12.68 13.17
CA LYS A 87 -21.15 12.30 12.61
C LYS A 87 -21.50 10.92 13.15
N ASP A 88 -22.71 10.74 13.66
CA ASP A 88 -23.20 9.41 14.08
C ASP A 88 -22.19 8.63 14.96
N ASP A 89 -21.63 9.31 15.97
CA ASP A 89 -20.60 8.82 16.90
C ASP A 89 -19.23 8.43 16.28
N VAL A 90 -19.05 8.57 14.97
CA VAL A 90 -17.75 8.39 14.29
C VAL A 90 -17.06 9.74 14.00
N PRO A 91 -15.72 9.77 13.89
CA PRO A 91 -15.02 10.96 13.44
C PRO A 91 -15.52 11.41 12.07
N CYS A 92 -15.77 12.71 11.91
CA CYS A 92 -16.20 13.24 10.62
C CYS A 92 -15.05 13.14 9.60
N ASP A 93 -15.30 12.41 8.52
CA ASP A 93 -14.43 12.19 7.37
C ASP A 93 -14.04 13.50 6.68
N GLN A 94 -14.96 14.45 6.60
CA GLN A 94 -14.78 15.71 5.87
C GLN A 94 -13.78 16.66 6.54
N CYS A 95 -13.68 16.61 7.87
CA CYS A 95 -12.73 17.42 8.64
C CYS A 95 -11.69 16.60 9.42
N GLY A 96 -11.61 15.30 9.16
CA GLY A 96 -10.71 14.39 9.87
C GLY A 96 -10.95 14.33 11.39
N GLY A 97 -12.16 14.69 11.86
CA GLY A 97 -12.50 14.75 13.27
C GLY A 97 -12.15 16.04 14.01
N THR A 98 -11.55 17.03 13.34
CA THR A 98 -11.16 18.32 13.97
C THR A 98 -12.36 19.24 14.23
N GLY A 99 -13.46 19.04 13.51
CA GLY A 99 -14.63 19.92 13.54
C GLY A 99 -14.47 21.20 12.69
N LYS A 100 -13.31 21.41 12.06
CA LYS A 100 -13.05 22.62 11.27
C LYS A 100 -12.46 22.26 9.91
N ILE A 101 -12.66 23.15 8.96
CA ILE A 101 -12.08 23.05 7.61
C ILE A 101 -11.49 24.40 7.20
N ILE A 102 -10.48 24.37 6.34
CA ILE A 102 -9.84 25.56 5.77
C ILE A 102 -10.67 26.04 4.58
N LYS A 103 -11.10 27.30 4.60
CA LYS A 103 -11.84 27.93 3.50
C LYS A 103 -11.21 29.24 3.07
N ALA A 104 -11.43 29.62 1.81
CA ALA A 104 -11.08 30.95 1.34
C ALA A 104 -11.81 32.04 2.14
N VAL A 105 -11.07 33.02 2.64
CA VAL A 105 -11.58 34.19 3.34
C VAL A 105 -11.40 35.38 2.41
N GLY A 106 -12.40 35.61 1.56
CA GLY A 106 -12.45 36.77 0.67
C GLY A 106 -12.92 38.01 1.40
N GLY A 107 -12.11 39.07 1.40
CA GLY A 107 -12.52 40.40 1.85
C GLY A 107 -13.50 41.03 0.86
N ALA A 108 -14.70 41.36 1.32
CA ALA A 108 -15.69 42.13 0.58
C ALA A 108 -15.37 43.63 0.61
#